data_AF-A0A2V6WRQ4-F1
#
_entry.id   AF-A0A2V6WRQ4-F1
#
_cell.length_a   1.000
_cell.length_b   1.000
_cell.length_c   1.000
_cell.angle_alpha   90.00
_cell.angle_beta   90.00
_cell.angle_gamma   90.00
#
_symmetry.space_group_name_H-M   'P 1'
#
loop_
_entity.id
_entity.type
_entity.pdbx_description
1 polymer ?
#
loop_
_entity_poly.entity_id
_entity_poly.type
_entity_poly.pdbx_seq_one_letter_code
_entity_poly.pdbx_strand_id
1 'polypeptide(L)'
;GSAARPRLAVFRSLNHIYAQLIDDESGQTLAAVDSRSPAFRARQKSGGNVAAAKVVGELIAQKAKERGVERVVFDRGGFQYHG
;
A
#
# COMPACT_ATOMS: atom_id res chain seq x y z
N GLY A 1 -12.74 0.57 -6.72
CA GLY A 1 -11.78 -0.12 -7.58
C GLY A 1 -12.38 -1.45 -7.94
N SER A 2 -12.31 -1.86 -9.20
CA SER A 2 -12.75 -3.19 -9.64
C SER A 2 -11.60 -4.18 -9.59
N ALA A 3 -11.83 -5.47 -9.80
CA ALA A 3 -10.76 -6.48 -9.84
C ALA A 3 -9.64 -6.15 -10.86
N ALA A 4 -9.98 -5.55 -12.00
CA ALA A 4 -9.04 -5.13 -13.04
C ALA A 4 -8.31 -3.81 -12.72
N ARG A 5 -8.90 -2.97 -11.88
CA ARG A 5 -8.31 -1.69 -11.43
C ARG A 5 -8.65 -1.45 -9.96
N PRO A 6 -8.01 -2.20 -9.04
CA PRO A 6 -8.29 -2.11 -7.61
C PRO A 6 -7.89 -0.74 -7.07
N ARG A 7 -8.53 -0.36 -5.97
CA ARG A 7 -8.24 0.87 -5.24
C ARG A 7 -7.03 0.64 -4.34
N LEU A 8 -5.98 1.41 -4.53
CA LEU A 8 -4.81 1.45 -3.66
C LEU A 8 -5.06 2.47 -2.55
N ALA A 9 -5.58 2.01 -1.43
CA ALA A 9 -5.82 2.84 -0.24
C ALA A 9 -4.54 2.98 0.57
N VAL A 10 -4.12 4.23 0.78
CA VAL A 10 -2.96 4.56 1.62
C VAL A 10 -3.40 5.22 2.91
N PHE A 11 -2.95 4.67 4.03
CA PHE A 11 -3.15 5.25 5.35
C PHE A 11 -1.81 5.48 6.04
N ARG A 12 -1.61 6.68 6.58
CA ARG A 12 -0.40 7.06 7.32
C ARG A 12 -0.78 7.59 8.69
N SER A 13 -0.14 7.05 9.72
CA SER A 13 -0.13 7.59 11.07
C SER A 13 1.23 8.22 11.39
N LEU A 14 1.41 8.72 12.61
CA LEU A 14 2.68 9.29 13.08
C LEU A 14 3.86 8.30 12.96
N ASN A 15 3.62 7.02 13.25
CA ASN A 15 4.68 6.02 13.37
C ASN A 15 4.67 4.96 12.25
N HIS A 16 3.58 4.88 11.49
CA HIS A 16 3.35 3.76 10.57
C HIS A 16 2.68 4.21 9.28
N ILE A 17 3.01 3.50 8.20
CA ILE A 17 2.31 3.60 6.93
C ILE A 17 1.77 2.22 6.49
N TYR A 18 0.62 2.26 5.83
CA TYR A 18 -0.17 1.12 5.39
C TYR A 18 -0.62 1.35 3.94
N ALA A 19 -0.56 0.31 3.13
CA ALA A 19 -1.05 0.30 1.76
C ALA A 19 -1.86 -0.97 1.50
N GLN A 20 -3.06 -0.81 0.95
CA GLN A 20 -3.99 -1.90 0.65
C GLN A 20 -4.50 -1.79 -0.78
N LEU A 21 -4.52 -2.91 -1.49
CA LEU A 21 -5.19 -3.07 -2.77
C LEU A 21 -6.55 -3.71 -2.52
N ILE A 22 -7.60 -2.94 -2.75
CA ILE A 22 -8.97 -3.31 -2.46
C ILE A 22 -9.75 -3.40 -3.76
N ASP A 23 -10.42 -4.53 -3.96
CA ASP A 23 -11.49 -4.66 -4.92
C ASP A 23 -12.81 -4.31 -4.23
N ASP A 24 -13.36 -3.15 -4.56
CA ASP A 24 -14.60 -2.64 -3.98
C ASP A 24 -15.84 -3.34 -4.58
N GLU A 25 -15.73 -4.03 -5.72
CA GLU A 25 -16.85 -4.80 -6.29
C GLU A 25 -17.10 -6.08 -5.50
N SER A 26 -16.02 -6.80 -5.15
CA SER A 26 -16.10 -8.01 -4.32
C SER A 26 -15.98 -7.73 -2.82
N GLY A 27 -15.60 -6.51 -2.43
CA GLY A 27 -15.32 -6.13 -1.05
C GLY A 27 -14.06 -6.79 -0.47
N GLN A 28 -13.16 -7.32 -1.32
CA GLN A 28 -12.00 -8.08 -0.88
C GLN A 28 -10.70 -7.28 -0.97
N THR A 29 -9.81 -7.49 -0.01
CA THR A 29 -8.44 -6.98 -0.07
C THR A 29 -7.57 -7.96 -0.84
N LEU A 30 -7.15 -7.56 -2.03
CA LEU A 30 -6.28 -8.36 -2.89
C LEU A 30 -4.85 -8.40 -2.35
N ALA A 31 -4.32 -7.31 -1.81
CA ALA A 31 -3.00 -7.33 -1.20
C ALA A 31 -2.87 -6.24 -0.15
N ALA A 32 -2.06 -6.48 0.88
CA ALA A 32 -1.76 -5.49 1.90
C ALA A 32 -0.28 -5.53 2.28
N VAL A 33 0.25 -4.34 2.58
CA VAL A 33 1.59 -4.13 3.13
C VAL A 33 1.52 -3.04 4.17
N ASP A 34 2.23 -3.25 5.26
CA ASP A 34 2.39 -2.25 6.30
C ASP A 34 3.81 -2.25 6.88
N SER A 35 4.16 -1.13 7.49
CA SER A 35 5.46 -0.91 8.14
C SER A 35 5.76 -1.80 9.36
N ARG A 36 4.83 -2.63 9.82
CA ARG A 36 5.08 -3.62 10.89
C ARG A 36 5.34 -5.02 10.34
N SER A 37 5.08 -5.25 9.05
CA SER A 37 5.30 -6.53 8.41
C SER A 37 6.78 -6.96 8.48
N PRO A 38 7.09 -8.26 8.66
CA PRO A 38 8.47 -8.74 8.70
C PRO A 38 9.27 -8.35 7.44
N ALA A 39 8.63 -8.40 6.28
CA ALA A 39 9.22 -8.01 4.99
C ALA A 39 9.66 -6.54 4.97
N PHE A 40 8.90 -5.65 5.61
CA PHE A 40 9.29 -4.25 5.77
C PHE A 40 10.42 -4.09 6.80
N ARG A 41 10.29 -4.74 7.97
CA ARG A 41 11.26 -4.61 9.07
C ARG A 41 12.67 -5.11 8.69
N ALA A 42 12.76 -6.02 7.72
CA ALA A 42 14.02 -6.45 7.11
C ALA A 42 14.72 -5.33 6.33
N ARG A 43 13.98 -4.35 5.80
CA ARG A 43 14.51 -3.25 4.99
C ARG A 43 14.59 -1.92 5.75
N GLN A 44 13.70 -1.67 6.71
CA GLN A 44 13.64 -0.39 7.41
C GLN A 44 13.14 -0.53 8.85
N LYS A 45 13.70 0.28 9.77
CA LYS A 45 13.35 0.24 11.21
C LYS A 45 12.21 1.18 11.60
N SER A 46 12.12 2.34 10.96
CA SER A 46 11.07 3.34 11.23
C SER A 46 9.98 3.28 10.16
N GLY A 47 8.71 3.38 10.58
CA GLY A 47 7.55 3.35 9.69
C GLY A 47 6.94 4.72 9.36
N GLY A 48 7.43 5.79 10.02
CA GLY A 48 6.83 7.13 10.00
C GLY A 48 7.56 8.16 9.12
N ASN A 49 8.46 7.73 8.24
CA ASN A 49 9.26 8.64 7.39
C ASN A 49 9.10 8.36 5.89
N VAL A 50 9.62 9.26 5.05
CA VAL A 50 9.54 9.14 3.58
C VAL A 50 10.22 7.86 3.07
N ALA A 51 11.32 7.44 3.71
CA ALA A 51 11.99 6.19 3.36
C ALA A 51 11.11 4.96 3.59
N ALA A 52 10.34 4.94 4.69
CA ALA A 52 9.34 3.90 4.95
C ALA A 52 8.26 3.86 3.86
N ALA A 53 7.77 5.03 3.46
CA ALA A 53 6.75 5.13 2.42
C ALA A 53 7.23 4.55 1.08
N LYS A 54 8.48 4.82 0.70
CA LYS A 54 9.11 4.23 -0.50
C LYS A 54 9.15 2.71 -0.42
N VAL A 55 9.63 2.16 0.69
CA VAL A 55 9.73 0.70 0.87
C VAL A 55 8.35 0.03 0.87
N VAL A 56 7.34 0.63 1.51
CA VAL A 56 5.97 0.09 1.49
C VAL A 56 5.39 0.15 0.08
N GLY A 57 5.64 1.23 -0.67
CA GLY A 57 5.26 1.36 -2.08
C GLY A 57 5.88 0.30 -2.98
N GLU A 58 7.17 0.02 -2.81
CA GLU A 58 7.86 -1.05 -3.56
C GLU A 58 7.28 -2.43 -3.25
N LEU A 59 7.07 -2.73 -1.98
CA LEU A 59 6.56 -4.03 -1.54
C LEU A 59 5.12 -4.27 -2.02
N ILE A 60 4.24 -3.26 -1.97
CA ILE A 60 2.87 -3.43 -2.47
C ILE A 60 2.85 -3.58 -3.99
N ALA A 61 3.72 -2.86 -4.72
CA ALA A 61 3.85 -2.99 -6.16
C ALA A 61 4.36 -4.38 -6.57
N GLN A 62 5.31 -4.95 -5.83
CA GLN A 62 5.78 -6.33 -6.05
C GLN A 62 4.62 -7.34 -5.88
N LYS A 63 3.89 -7.25 -4.76
CA LYS A 63 2.72 -8.11 -4.52
C LYS A 63 1.60 -7.92 -5.54
N ALA A 64 1.41 -6.69 -6.05
CA ALA A 64 0.41 -6.40 -7.08
C ALA A 64 0.76 -7.14 -8.39
N LYS A 65 2.03 -7.04 -8.81
CA LYS A 65 2.54 -7.72 -10.02
C LYS A 65 2.45 -9.24 -9.91
N GLU A 66 2.80 -9.81 -8.76
CA GLU A 66 2.65 -11.26 -8.50
C GLU A 66 1.19 -11.74 -8.66
N ARG A 67 0.22 -10.85 -8.40
CA ARG A 67 -1.21 -11.12 -8.56
C ARG A 67 -1.78 -10.67 -9.91
N GLY A 68 -0.94 -10.25 -10.85
CA GLY A 68 -1.36 -9.79 -12.18
C GLY A 68 -2.06 -8.43 -12.20
N VAL A 69 -1.93 -7.62 -11.14
CA VAL A 69 -2.52 -6.28 -11.07
C VAL A 69 -1.53 -5.24 -11.58
N GLU A 70 -1.79 -4.70 -12.76
CA GLU A 70 -0.95 -3.64 -13.37
C GLU A 70 -1.49 -2.22 -13.16
N ARG A 71 -2.82 -2.08 -13.08
CA ARG A 71 -3.49 -0.78 -13.01
C ARG A 71 -4.20 -0.65 -11.68
N VAL A 72 -4.06 0.51 -11.04
CA VAL A 72 -4.68 0.78 -9.74
C VAL A 72 -5.25 2.21 -9.72
N VAL A 73 -6.26 2.44 -8.90
CA VAL A 73 -6.73 3.79 -8.57
C VAL A 73 -6.08 4.21 -7.27
N PHE A 74 -5.28 5.27 -7.29
CA PHE A 74 -4.65 5.78 -6.07
C PHE A 74 -5.69 6.50 -5.20
N ASP A 75 -5.87 6.00 -3.98
CA ASP A 75 -6.72 6.60 -2.95
C ASP A 75 -5.86 7.13 -1.80
N ARG A 76 -5.81 8.46 -1.72
CA ARG A 76 -5.04 9.20 -0.72
C ARG A 76 -5.67 9.19 0.68
N GLY A 77 -6.83 8.55 0.88
CA GLY A 77 -7.43 8.36 2.22
C GLY A 77 -7.71 9.66 2.97
N GLY A 78 -7.96 10.76 2.25
CA GLY A 78 -8.18 12.10 2.82
C GLY A 78 -6.90 12.91 3.08
N PHE A 79 -5.71 12.32 2.99
CA PHE A 79 -4.44 13.03 3.15
C PHE A 79 -4.11 13.89 1.91
N GLN A 80 -3.26 14.90 2.08
CA GLN A 80 -2.68 15.63 0.94
C GLN A 80 -1.76 14.70 0.16
N TYR A 81 -1.76 14.81 -1.18
CA TYR A 81 -0.80 14.11 -2.02
C TYR A 81 0.56 14.83 -1.97
N HIS A 82 1.30 14.56 -0.89
CA HIS A 82 2.57 15.19 -0.57
C HIS A 82 3.40 14.31 0.38
N GLY A 83 4.71 14.55 0.37
CA GLY A 83 5.71 13.83 1.16
C GLY A 83 6.51 12.83 0.34
#